data_AF-A5N691-F1
#
_entry.id   AF-A5N691-F1
#
_cell.length_a   1.000
_cell.length_b   1.000
_cell.length_c   1.000
_cell.angle_alpha   90.00
_cell.angle_beta   90.00
_cell.angle_gamma   90.00
#
_symmetry.space_group_name_H-M   'P 1'
#
loop_
_entity.id
_entity.type
_entity.pdbx_description
1 polymer ?
#
loop_
_entity_poly.entity_id
_entity_poly.type
_entity_poly.pdbx_seq_one_letter_code
_entity_poly.pdbx_strand_id
1 'polypeptide(L)'
;MNHVIIVVGAGLSAAVVAAKNNYKVILVSPMPSERAQSVMAEGGINGALDTKGENDSIYDHYNDTMKAGSLSCKSQCGDGTC
;
A
#
# COMPACT_ATOMS: atom_id res chain seq x y z
N MET A 1 -3.14 -27.68 -1.19
CA MET A 1 -1.93 -27.17 -0.49
C MET A 1 -2.38 -26.17 0.55
N ASN A 2 -2.14 -26.42 1.84
CA ASN A 2 -2.64 -25.58 2.93
C ASN A 2 -1.54 -24.59 3.35
N HIS A 3 -1.33 -23.55 2.55
CA HIS A 3 -0.33 -22.51 2.86
C HIS A 3 -0.86 -21.58 3.96
N VAL A 4 -0.06 -21.39 5.00
CA VAL A 4 -0.30 -20.41 6.06
C VAL A 4 0.51 -19.17 5.75
N ILE A 5 -0.16 -18.03 5.66
CA ILE A 5 0.46 -16.72 5.44
C ILE A 5 0.62 -16.04 6.79
N ILE A 6 1.84 -15.63 7.12
CA ILE A 6 2.13 -14.89 8.35
C ILE A 6 2.46 -13.46 7.94
N VAL A 7 1.72 -12.50 8.50
CA VAL A 7 1.91 -11.06 8.28
C VAL A 7 2.41 -10.46 9.59
N VAL A 8 3.52 -9.72 9.54
CA VAL A 8 4.16 -9.14 10.73
C VAL A 8 4.21 -7.62 10.60
N GLY A 9 3.58 -6.91 11.54
CA GLY A 9 3.58 -5.44 11.59
C GLY A 9 2.61 -4.79 10.60
N ALA A 10 3.11 -3.89 9.74
CA ALA A 10 2.30 -3.25 8.71
C ALA A 10 1.86 -4.29 7.66
N GLY A 11 0.58 -4.26 7.26
CA GLY A 11 0.05 -5.23 6.29
C GLY A 11 -1.36 -5.73 6.55
N LEU A 12 -2.17 -5.01 7.35
CA LEU A 12 -3.56 -5.39 7.59
C LEU A 12 -4.35 -5.54 6.28
N SER A 13 -4.13 -4.66 5.30
CA SER A 13 -4.72 -4.75 3.97
C SER A 13 -4.35 -6.06 3.25
N ALA A 14 -3.07 -6.43 3.25
CA ALA A 14 -2.60 -7.69 2.67
C ALA A 14 -3.17 -8.91 3.40
N ALA A 15 -3.24 -8.87 4.73
CA ALA A 15 -3.83 -9.93 5.55
C ALA A 15 -5.31 -10.15 5.20
N VAL A 16 -6.08 -9.07 4.99
CA VAL A 16 -7.49 -9.14 4.60
C VAL A 16 -7.65 -9.72 3.19
N VAL A 17 -6.82 -9.30 2.22
CA VAL A 17 -6.86 -9.84 0.84
C VAL A 17 -6.51 -11.34 0.82
N ALA A 18 -5.48 -11.74 1.56
CA ALA A 18 -5.11 -13.14 1.70
C ALA A 18 -6.24 -13.99 2.35
N ALA A 19 -6.88 -13.47 3.40
CA ALA A 19 -8.00 -14.14 4.03
C ALA A 19 -9.22 -14.26 3.09
N LYS A 20 -9.52 -13.22 2.30
CA LYS A 20 -10.58 -13.26 1.27
C LYS A 20 -10.34 -14.34 0.21
N ASN A 21 -9.07 -14.64 -0.09
CA ASN A 21 -8.67 -15.70 -1.02
C ASN A 21 -8.58 -17.09 -0.35
N ASN A 22 -9.19 -17.27 0.82
CA ASN A 22 -9.25 -18.54 1.57
C ASN A 22 -7.88 -19.06 2.06
N TYR A 23 -6.88 -18.21 2.22
CA TYR A 23 -5.63 -18.59 2.89
C TYR A 23 -5.79 -18.49 4.41
N LYS A 24 -5.11 -19.38 5.13
CA LYS A 24 -4.99 -19.26 6.59
C LYS A 24 -3.99 -18.14 6.90
N VAL A 25 -4.45 -17.04 7.48
CA VAL A 25 -3.62 -15.87 7.77
C VAL A 25 -3.40 -15.72 9.28
N ILE A 26 -2.16 -15.43 9.68
CA ILE A 26 -1.79 -15.07 11.05
C ILE A 26 -1.21 -13.66 11.01
N LEU A 27 -1.87 -12.71 11.67
CA LEU A 27 -1.37 -11.34 11.82
C LEU A 27 -0.69 -11.20 13.18
N VAL A 28 0.59 -10.84 13.19
CA VAL A 28 1.40 -10.66 14.39
C VAL A 28 1.79 -9.19 14.51
N SER A 29 1.43 -8.56 15.63
CA SER A 29 1.77 -7.18 15.93
C SER A 29 2.04 -7.02 17.43
N PRO A 30 3.04 -6.20 17.83
CA PRO A 30 3.32 -5.93 19.25
C PRO A 30 2.20 -5.13 19.94
N MET A 31 1.38 -4.42 19.17
CA MET A 31 0.24 -3.64 19.65
C MET A 31 -0.97 -3.82 18.72
N PRO A 32 -2.21 -3.55 19.19
CA PRO A 32 -3.39 -3.55 18.33
C PRO A 32 -3.21 -2.65 17.10
N SER A 33 -3.84 -3.02 15.98
CA SER A 33 -3.68 -2.30 14.71
C SER A 33 -4.12 -0.84 14.78
N GLU A 34 -5.05 -0.49 15.67
CA GLU A 34 -5.51 0.88 15.91
C GLU A 34 -4.45 1.76 16.61
N ARG A 35 -3.37 1.16 17.13
CA ARG A 35 -2.22 1.87 17.71
C ARG A 35 -1.02 1.87 16.79
N ALA A 36 -1.17 1.41 15.55
CA ALA A 36 -0.13 1.53 14.55
C ALA A 36 0.13 3.01 14.23
N GLN A 37 1.37 3.33 13.87
CA GLN A 37 1.76 4.69 13.47
C GLN A 37 0.92 5.23 12.31
N SER A 38 0.33 4.34 11.49
CA SER A 38 -0.60 4.70 10.41
C SER A 38 -1.84 5.47 10.90
N VAL A 39 -2.26 5.31 12.15
CA VAL A 39 -3.42 6.04 12.71
C VAL A 39 -3.10 7.51 12.98
N MET A 40 -1.83 7.89 13.06
CA MET A 40 -1.42 9.30 13.24
C MET A 40 -1.32 10.08 11.91
N ALA A 41 -1.72 9.48 10.78
CA ALA A 41 -1.66 10.15 9.49
C ALA A 41 -2.81 11.17 9.32
N GLU A 42 -2.48 12.44 9.10
CA GLU A 42 -3.46 13.53 8.94
C GLU A 42 -3.47 14.15 7.53
N GLY A 43 -2.38 14.02 6.76
CA GLY A 43 -2.21 14.71 5.47
C GLY A 43 -3.02 14.15 4.30
N GLY A 44 -3.50 12.91 4.39
CA GLY A 44 -4.24 12.21 3.32
C GLY A 44 -3.39 11.22 2.51
N ILE A 45 -4.01 10.62 1.50
CA ILE A 45 -3.39 9.64 0.59
C ILE A 45 -3.43 10.21 -0.83
N ASN A 46 -2.28 10.23 -1.51
CA ASN A 46 -2.21 10.69 -2.89
C ASN A 46 -2.73 9.61 -3.85
N GLY A 47 -3.51 10.00 -4.85
CA GLY A 47 -3.97 9.10 -5.92
C GLY A 47 -4.41 9.87 -7.16
N ALA A 48 -3.93 9.43 -8.33
CA ALA A 48 -4.31 9.99 -9.62
C ALA A 48 -5.69 9.45 -10.03
N LEU A 49 -6.75 10.14 -9.58
CA LEU A 49 -8.15 9.72 -9.77
C LEU A 49 -8.92 10.61 -10.76
N ASP A 50 -8.33 11.73 -11.19
CA ASP A 50 -8.93 12.77 -12.04
C ASP A 50 -10.37 13.20 -11.64
N THR A 51 -10.73 13.04 -10.37
CA THR A 51 -12.09 13.33 -9.87
C THR A 51 -12.46 14.81 -9.93
N LYS A 52 -11.48 15.68 -10.17
CA LYS A 52 -11.64 17.13 -10.27
C LYS A 52 -11.56 17.65 -11.71
N GLY A 53 -11.33 16.78 -12.71
CA GLY A 53 -11.19 17.19 -14.12
C GLY A 53 -9.92 18.00 -14.39
N GLU A 54 -8.88 17.79 -13.58
CA GLU A 54 -7.58 18.46 -13.68
C GLU A 54 -6.64 17.70 -14.63
N ASN A 55 -7.14 16.62 -15.25
CA ASN A 55 -6.45 15.78 -16.21
C ASN A 55 -5.23 15.06 -15.59
N ASP A 56 -5.37 14.65 -14.32
CA ASP A 56 -4.33 13.96 -13.54
C ASP A 56 -4.12 12.53 -14.04
N SER A 57 -2.86 12.14 -14.24
CA SER A 57 -2.49 10.87 -14.85
C SER A 57 -1.58 10.05 -13.94
N ILE A 58 -1.74 8.73 -14.01
CA ILE A 58 -0.85 7.77 -13.33
C ILE A 58 0.62 8.01 -13.73
N TYR A 59 0.87 8.40 -14.98
CA TYR A 59 2.21 8.68 -15.47
C TYR A 59 2.84 9.89 -14.78
N ASP A 60 2.06 10.95 -14.55
CA ASP A 60 2.54 12.16 -13.87
C ASP A 60 2.81 11.87 -12.40
N HIS A 61 1.87 11.18 -11.73
CA HIS A 61 2.03 10.73 -10.35
C HIS A 61 3.28 9.84 -10.14
N TYR A 62 3.53 8.92 -11.07
CA TYR A 62 4.72 8.08 -11.06
C TYR A 62 6.01 8.89 -11.23
N ASN A 63 6.06 9.81 -12.21
CA ASN A 63 7.23 10.65 -12.45
C ASN A 63 7.55 11.54 -11.25
N ASP A 64 6.54 12.13 -10.62
CA ASP A 64 6.73 12.96 -9.43
C ASP A 64 7.25 12.14 -8.25
N THR A 65 6.75 10.91 -8.08
CA THR A 65 7.25 9.97 -7.06
C THR A 65 8.71 9.59 -7.30
N MET A 66 9.08 9.26 -8.54
CA MET A 66 10.44 8.91 -8.93
C MET A 66 11.42 10.08 -8.75
N LYS A 67 11.01 11.29 -9.14
CA LYS A 67 11.81 12.51 -8.95
C LYS A 67 12.01 12.84 -7.47
N ALA A 68 10.94 12.78 -6.67
CA ALA A 68 11.01 13.04 -5.23
C ALA A 68 11.91 12.00 -4.50
N GLY A 69 11.86 10.74 -4.93
CA GLY A 69 12.69 9.65 -4.41
C GLY A 69 14.15 9.62 -4.89
N SER A 70 14.66 10.71 -5.49
CA SER A 70 16.01 10.79 -6.05
C SER A 70 16.34 9.67 -7.04
N LEU A 71 15.36 9.24 -7.85
CA LEU A 71 15.46 8.17 -8.87
C LEU A 71 15.94 6.81 -8.33
N SER A 72 15.95 6.64 -7.01
CA SER A 72 16.43 5.42 -6.34
C SER A 72 15.32 4.40 -6.11
N CYS A 73 14.06 4.84 -6.26
CA CYS A 73 12.89 3.97 -6.23
C CYS A 73 12.91 3.01 -7.43
N LYS A 74 12.58 1.73 -7.19
CA LYS A 74 12.50 0.74 -8.28
C LYS A 74 11.36 1.12 -9.22
N SER A 75 11.64 1.21 -10.51
CA SER A 75 10.66 1.54 -11.55
C SER A 75 9.47 0.57 -11.62
N GLN A 76 9.67 -0.65 -11.14
CA GLN A 76 8.67 -1.72 -11.02
C GLN A 76 7.53 -1.36 -10.05
N CYS A 77 7.73 -0.34 -9.20
CA CYS A 77 6.74 0.06 -8.21
C CYS A 77 5.60 0.94 -8.78
N GLY A 78 5.69 1.37 -10.05
CA GLY A 78 4.84 2.40 -10.64
C GLY A 78 3.86 1.95 -11.72
N ASP A 79 3.93 0.70 -12.15
CA ASP A 79 3.12 0.15 -13.25
C ASP A 79 1.73 -0.36 -12.78
N GLY A 80 1.39 -0.16 -11.50
CA GLY A 80 0.15 -0.64 -10.90
C GLY A 80 0.13 -2.14 -10.61
N THR A 81 1.27 -2.83 -10.70
CA THR A 81 1.38 -4.28 -10.38
C THR A 81 1.80 -4.58 -8.94
N CYS A 82 1.88 -3.55 -8.08
CA CYS A 82 2.17 -3.67 -6.65
C CYS A 82 0.96 -4.03 -5.79
#